data_AF-A0A9D7SIC3-F1
#
_entry.id   AF-A0A9D7SIC3-F1
#
_cell.length_a   1.000
_cell.length_b   1.000
_cell.length_c   1.000
_cell.angle_alpha   90.00
_cell.angle_beta   90.00
_cell.angle_gamma   90.00
#
_symmetry.space_group_name_H-M   'P 1'
#
loop_
_entity.id
_entity.type
_entity.pdbx_description
1 polymer ?
#
loop_
_entity_poly.entity_id
_entity_poly.type
_entity_poly.pdbx_seq_one_letter_code
_entity_poly.pdbx_strand_id
1 'polypeptide(L)'
;MIDTKPLDELARRVAALIAATPAKDVERNLRALLTSALGRLDLVTREEFDLQREALARSRERLAALEQQIAELEKRSRDPAARS
;
A
#
# COMPACT_ATOMS: atom_id res chain seq x y z
N MET A 1 -0.84 9.75 -6.37
CA MET A 1 -0.89 9.03 -7.65
C MET A 1 0.20 7.98 -7.61
N ILE A 2 -0.07 6.74 -8.02
CA ILE A 2 0.99 5.73 -8.13
C ILE A 2 1.91 6.16 -9.28
N ASP A 3 3.19 6.35 -9.01
CA ASP A 3 4.19 6.65 -10.04
C ASP A 3 4.38 5.42 -10.93
N THR A 4 3.92 5.48 -12.19
CA THR A 4 4.01 4.38 -13.16
C THR A 4 5.34 4.33 -13.91
N LYS A 5 6.18 5.37 -13.76
CA LYS A 5 7.53 5.48 -14.37
C LYS A 5 8.40 4.22 -14.24
N PRO A 6 8.51 3.54 -13.08
CA PRO A 6 9.31 2.32 -12.97
C PRO A 6 8.76 1.14 -13.80
N LEU A 7 7.45 1.07 -14.02
CA LEU A 7 6.84 0.06 -14.88
C LEU A 7 7.15 0.32 -16.36
N ASP A 8 7.11 1.60 -16.78
CA ASP A 8 7.46 2.00 -18.14
C ASP A 8 8.93 1.71 -18.47
N GLU A 9 9.83 1.93 -17.51
CA GLU A 9 11.25 1.61 -17.66
C GLU A 9 11.50 0.10 -17.73
N LEU A 10 10.79 -0.69 -16.92
CA LEU A 10 10.82 -2.15 -16.99
C LEU A 10 10.38 -2.66 -18.37
N ALA A 11 9.26 -2.15 -18.89
CA ALA A 11 8.73 -2.53 -20.20
C ALA A 11 9.74 -2.27 -21.33
N ARG A 12 10.41 -1.10 -21.29
CA ARG A 12 11.48 -0.77 -22.25
C ARG A 12 12.68 -1.71 -22.14
N ARG A 13 13.12 -2.05 -20.93
CA ARG A 13 14.24 -2.98 -20.70
C ARG A 13 13.92 -4.40 -21.17
N VAL A 14 12.68 -4.86 -20.96
CA VAL A 14 12.19 -6.16 -21.46
C VAL A 14 12.18 -6.20 -22.99
N ALA A 15 11.65 -5.17 -23.65
CA ALA A 15 11.62 -5.09 -25.10
C ALA A 15 13.03 -5.10 -25.72
N ALA A 16 13.97 -4.35 -25.12
CA ALA A 16 15.37 -4.34 -25.54
C ALA A 16 16.05 -5.71 -25.37
N LEU A 17 15.79 -6.40 -24.26
CA LEU A 17 16.36 -7.72 -23.99
C LEU A 17 15.82 -8.78 -24.98
N ILE A 18 14.53 -8.75 -25.31
CA ILE A 18 13.94 -9.64 -26.30
C ILE A 18 14.56 -9.42 -27.69
N ALA A 19 14.79 -8.16 -28.08
CA ALA A 19 15.41 -7.83 -29.37
C ALA A 19 16.89 -8.23 -29.46
N ALA A 20 17.61 -8.25 -28.34
CA ALA A 20 19.06 -8.48 -28.29
C ALA A 20 19.47 -9.94 -28.02
N THR A 21 18.54 -10.83 -27.68
CA THR A 21 18.84 -12.19 -27.18
C THR A 21 18.30 -13.27 -28.12
N PRO A 22 19.07 -14.34 -28.42
CA PRO A 22 18.55 -15.50 -29.15
C PRO A 22 17.34 -16.11 -28.45
N ALA A 23 16.34 -16.57 -29.23
CA ALA A 23 15.06 -17.07 -28.71
C ALA A 23 15.18 -18.15 -27.60
N LYS A 24 16.26 -18.93 -27.60
CA LYS A 24 16.53 -19.98 -26.59
C LYS A 24 16.94 -19.43 -25.22
N ASP A 25 17.47 -18.21 -25.13
CA ASP A 25 17.96 -17.60 -23.88
C ASP A 25 17.03 -16.48 -23.37
N VAL A 26 16.01 -16.09 -24.15
CA VAL A 26 15.06 -15.02 -23.81
C VAL A 26 14.34 -15.33 -22.49
N GLU A 27 13.85 -16.56 -22.30
CA GLU A 27 13.09 -16.93 -21.10
C GLU A 27 13.92 -16.75 -19.82
N ARG A 28 15.15 -17.26 -19.81
CA ARG A 28 16.06 -17.17 -18.66
C ARG A 28 16.40 -15.71 -18.32
N ASN A 29 16.76 -14.93 -19.34
CA ASN A 29 17.16 -13.54 -19.15
C ASN A 29 15.96 -12.65 -18.76
N LEU A 30 14.78 -12.92 -19.31
CA LEU A 30 13.54 -12.24 -18.95
C LEU A 30 13.17 -12.51 -17.48
N ARG A 31 13.25 -13.76 -17.04
CA ARG A 31 13.00 -14.13 -15.64
C ARG A 31 13.95 -13.42 -14.69
N ALA A 32 15.23 -13.35 -15.01
CA ALA A 32 16.22 -12.64 -14.20
C ALA A 32 15.95 -11.13 -14.13
N LEU A 33 15.58 -10.50 -15.25
CA LEU A 33 15.20 -9.08 -15.28
C LEU A 33 13.95 -8.80 -14.46
N LEU A 34 12.89 -9.61 -14.61
CA LEU A 34 11.65 -9.44 -13.86
C LEU A 34 11.86 -9.60 -12.36
N THR A 35 12.62 -10.61 -11.92
CA THR A 35 12.97 -10.79 -10.51
C THR A 35 13.76 -9.60 -9.97
N SER A 36 14.75 -9.10 -10.73
CA SER A 36 15.54 -7.93 -10.31
C SER A 36 14.68 -6.66 -10.25
N ALA A 37 13.77 -6.47 -11.19
CA ALA A 37 12.90 -5.30 -11.24
C ALA A 37 11.85 -5.32 -10.13
N LEU A 38 11.18 -6.46 -9.92
CA LEU A 38 10.21 -6.62 -8.83
C LEU A 38 10.90 -6.48 -7.46
N GLY A 39 12.13 -6.98 -7.30
CA GLY A 39 12.89 -6.78 -6.06
C GLY A 39 13.39 -5.35 -5.81
N ARG A 40 13.38 -4.48 -6.84
CA ARG A 40 13.68 -3.04 -6.70
C ARG A 40 12.43 -2.20 -6.40
N LEU A 41 11.24 -2.76 -6.59
CA LEU A 41 10.01 -2.13 -6.15
C LEU A 41 9.86 -2.37 -4.65
N ASP A 42 9.40 -1.36 -3.92
CA ASP A 42 9.08 -1.45 -2.49
C ASP A 42 7.78 -2.26 -2.30
N LEU A 43 7.83 -3.54 -2.68
CA LEU A 43 6.70 -4.45 -2.65
C LEU A 43 6.58 -5.03 -1.25
N VAL A 44 5.42 -4.80 -0.64
CA VAL A 44 5.01 -5.57 0.55
C VAL A 44 4.37 -6.88 0.11
N THR A 45 4.55 -7.92 0.90
CA THR A 45 3.84 -9.18 0.70
C THR A 45 2.34 -8.96 0.83
N ARG A 46 1.57 -9.85 0.21
CA ARG A 46 0.11 -9.81 0.34
C ARG A 46 -0.34 -9.91 1.79
N GLU A 47 0.35 -10.72 2.59
CA GLU A 47 0.09 -10.90 4.01
C GLU A 47 0.32 -9.61 4.81
N GLU A 48 1.45 -8.92 4.59
CA GLU A 48 1.74 -7.63 5.24
C GLU A 48 0.71 -6.56 4.87
N PHE A 49 0.27 -6.54 3.61
CA PHE A 49 -0.78 -5.64 3.16
C PHE A 49 -2.11 -5.90 3.89
N ASP A 50 -2.51 -7.17 3.99
CA ASP A 50 -3.76 -7.55 4.66
C ASP A 50 -3.69 -7.25 6.18
N LEU A 51 -2.53 -7.44 6.82
CA LEU A 51 -2.25 -7.04 8.20
C LEU A 51 -2.41 -5.52 8.42
N GLN A 52 -1.84 -4.71 7.52
CA GLN A 52 -1.97 -3.25 7.59
C GLN A 52 -3.41 -2.80 7.38
N ARG A 53 -4.14 -3.46 6.47
CA ARG A 53 -5.58 -3.18 6.26
C ARG A 53 -6.41 -3.45 7.50
N GLU A 54 -6.15 -4.56 8.19
CA GLU A 54 -6.83 -4.87 9.45
C GLU A 54 -6.48 -3.85 10.54
N ALA A 55 -5.20 -3.50 10.68
CA ALA A 55 -4.76 -2.48 11.63
C ALA A 55 -5.42 -1.11 11.38
N LEU A 56 -5.60 -0.74 10.11
CA LEU A 56 -6.31 0.48 9.71
C LEU A 56 -7.81 0.39 10.05
N ALA A 57 -8.45 -0.75 9.83
CA ALA A 57 -9.85 -0.96 10.20
C ALA A 57 -10.06 -0.78 11.72
N ARG A 58 -9.23 -1.43 12.53
CA ARG A 58 -9.28 -1.29 14.00
C ARG A 58 -9.02 0.15 14.46
N SER A 59 -8.12 0.86 13.79
CA SER A 59 -7.86 2.28 14.09
C SER A 59 -9.08 3.15 13.81
N ARG A 60 -9.81 2.90 12.72
CA ARG A 60 -11.06 3.62 12.41
C ARG A 60 -12.15 3.36 13.44
N GLU A 61 -12.30 2.12 13.90
CA GLU A 61 -13.25 1.77 14.95
C GLU A 61 -12.93 2.50 16.27
N ARG A 62 -11.65 2.51 16.65
CA ARG A 62 -11.20 3.24 17.85
C ARG A 62 -11.42 4.74 17.73
N LEU A 63 -11.15 5.33 16.57
CA LEU A 63 -11.41 6.74 16.31
C LEU A 63 -12.90 7.06 16.47
N ALA A 64 -13.78 6.27 15.85
CA ALA A 64 -15.22 6.47 15.97
C ALA A 64 -15.71 6.38 17.43
N ALA A 65 -15.18 5.42 18.20
CA ALA A 65 -15.51 5.29 19.63
C ALA A 65 -15.04 6.50 20.47
N LEU A 66 -13.84 7.02 20.18
CA LEU A 66 -13.32 8.21 20.85
C LEU A 66 -14.11 9.47 20.48
N GLU A 67 -14.47 9.63 19.20
CA GLU A 67 -15.32 10.73 18.73
C GLU A 67 -16.68 10.72 19.45
N GLN A 68 -17.28 9.55 19.66
CA GLN A 68 -18.52 9.41 20.44
C GLN A 68 -18.33 9.82 21.91
N GLN A 69 -17.27 9.34 22.56
CA GLN A 69 -16.98 9.70 23.96
C GLN A 69 -16.75 11.21 24.11
N ILE A 70 -16.01 11.83 23.19
CA ILE A 70 -15.78 13.27 23.19
C ILE A 70 -17.12 14.00 23.03
N ALA A 71 -17.97 13.59 22.08
CA ALA A 71 -19.28 14.22 21.89
C ALA A 71 -20.17 14.12 23.15
N GLU A 72 -20.14 13.00 23.87
CA GLU A 72 -20.85 12.85 25.15
C GLU A 72 -20.30 13.76 26.25
N LEU A 73 -18.97 13.85 26.37
CA LEU A 73 -18.30 14.71 27.34
C LEU A 73 -18.56 16.19 27.05
N GLU A 74 -18.53 16.60 25.78
CA GLU A 74 -18.86 17.96 25.35
C GLU A 74 -20.31 18.32 25.67
N LYS A 75 -21.26 17.39 25.47
CA LYS A 75 -22.67 17.58 25.87
C LYS A 75 -22.80 17.78 27.38
N ARG A 76 -22.19 16.93 28.20
CA ARG A 76 -22.21 17.04 29.66
C ARG A 76 -21.57 18.33 30.16
N SER A 77 -20.46 18.75 29.54
CA SER A 77 -19.77 20.00 29.89
C SER A 77 -20.57 21.24 29.52
N ARG A 78 -21.31 21.22 28.41
CA ARG A 78 -22.16 22.33 27.96
C ARG A 78 -23.51 22.40 28.65
N ASP A 79 -23.91 21.39 29.41
CA ASP A 79 -25.18 21.40 30.14
C ASP A 79 -25.06 22.21 31.46
N PRO A 80 -25.66 23.41 31.56
CA PRO A 80 -25.57 24.24 32.76
C PRO A 80 -26.29 23.62 33.98
N ALA A 81 -27.18 22.64 33.77
CA ALA A 81 -27.89 21.95 34.86
C ALA A 81 -26.99 20.96 35.65
N ALA A 82 -25.87 20.53 35.09
CA ALA A 82 -24.91 19.63 35.74
C ALA A 82 -23.82 20.36 36.56
N ARG A 83 -23.83 21.71 36.58
CA ARG A 83 -22.87 22.55 37.32
C ARG A 83 -23.42 23.12 38.63
N SER A 84 -24.65 22.78 39.01
CA SER A 84 -25.26 23.14 40.31
C SER A 84 -25.28 21.92 41.22
#